data_AF-A0A1N7PYR8-F1
#
_entry.id   AF-A0A1N7PYR8-F1
#
_cell.length_a   1.000
_cell.length_b   1.000
_cell.length_c   1.000
_cell.angle_alpha   90.00
_cell.angle_beta   90.00
_cell.angle_gamma   90.00
#
_symmetry.space_group_name_H-M   'P 1'
#
loop_
_entity.id
_entity.type
_entity.pdbx_description
1 polymer ?
#
loop_
_entity_poly.entity_id
_entity_poly.type
_entity_poly.pdbx_seq_one_letter_code
_entity_poly.pdbx_strand_id
1 'polypeptide(L)'
;MKNKAILFSAILFSLLSFSSFKVAPASLQVFKTDIYIGNNSDQPLTLGSIASSVDTQNFTNIAANGGGMGGAIEYEGTDDFNILLYFATVPTRAVANIYLTTTLIGSVPITGNVASYHIPPSVGSNAIIVRIEPI
;
A
#
# COMPACT_ATOMS: atom_id res chain seq x y z
N MET A 1 -55.30 -7.64 -37.94
CA MET A 1 -54.27 -6.69 -37.45
C MET A 1 -53.73 -7.02 -36.04
N LYS A 2 -54.50 -7.67 -35.15
CA LYS A 2 -54.09 -7.95 -33.76
C LYS A 2 -52.88 -8.90 -33.59
N ASN A 3 -52.73 -9.92 -34.44
CA ASN A 3 -51.63 -10.89 -34.28
C ASN A 3 -50.24 -10.35 -34.62
N LYS A 4 -50.14 -9.28 -35.42
CA LYS A 4 -48.85 -8.67 -35.79
C LYS A 4 -48.22 -7.90 -34.62
N ALA A 5 -49.04 -7.26 -33.79
CA ALA A 5 -48.58 -6.50 -32.63
C ALA A 5 -48.00 -7.40 -31.52
N ILE A 6 -48.59 -8.60 -31.33
CA ILE A 6 -48.12 -9.58 -30.36
C ILE A 6 -46.76 -10.15 -30.78
N LEU A 7 -46.61 -10.47 -32.07
CA LEU A 7 -45.35 -10.97 -32.63
C LEU A 7 -44.23 -9.93 -32.51
N PHE A 8 -44.55 -8.65 -32.77
CA PHE A 8 -43.58 -7.55 -32.66
C PHE A 8 -43.13 -7.32 -31.20
N SER A 9 -44.06 -7.42 -30.24
CA SER A 9 -43.76 -7.29 -28.82
C SER A 9 -42.86 -8.43 -28.30
N ALA A 10 -43.11 -9.67 -28.73
CA ALA A 10 -42.29 -10.82 -28.34
C ALA A 10 -40.85 -10.73 -28.89
N ILE A 11 -40.69 -10.19 -30.10
CA ILE A 11 -39.38 -9.94 -30.70
C ILE A 11 -38.64 -8.84 -29.94
N LEU A 12 -39.31 -7.74 -29.59
CA LEU A 12 -38.70 -6.65 -28.85
C LEU A 12 -38.26 -7.07 -27.43
N PHE A 13 -39.07 -7.87 -26.74
CA PHE A 13 -38.75 -8.38 -25.40
C PHE A 13 -37.57 -9.36 -25.42
N SER A 14 -37.47 -10.19 -26.47
CA SER A 14 -36.32 -11.09 -26.64
C SER A 14 -35.05 -10.32 -27.00
N LEU A 15 -35.10 -9.31 -27.87
CA LEU A 15 -33.96 -8.44 -28.17
C LEU A 15 -33.40 -7.69 -26.94
N LEU A 16 -34.26 -7.24 -26.03
CA LEU A 16 -33.85 -6.61 -24.77
C LEU A 16 -33.24 -7.59 -23.75
N SER A 17 -33.58 -8.88 -23.84
CA SER A 17 -33.01 -9.91 -22.96
C SER A 17 -31.58 -10.32 -23.33
N PHE A 18 -31.14 -10.05 -24.57
CA PHE A 18 -29.78 -10.32 -25.03
C PHE A 18 -28.79 -9.15 -24.78
N SER A 19 -29.27 -7.97 -24.37
CA SER A 19 -28.40 -6.91 -23.87
C SER A 19 -28.01 -7.18 -22.41
N SER A 20 -27.30 -8.28 -22.18
CA SER A 20 -26.51 -8.43 -20.97
C SER A 20 -25.45 -7.34 -21.00
N PHE A 21 -25.67 -6.25 -20.27
CA PHE A 21 -24.63 -5.30 -19.94
C PHE A 21 -23.53 -6.08 -19.22
N LYS A 22 -22.47 -6.43 -19.95
CA LYS A 22 -21.22 -6.87 -19.32
C LYS A 22 -20.71 -5.64 -18.59
N VAL A 23 -20.98 -5.55 -17.29
CA VAL A 23 -20.26 -4.66 -16.40
C VAL A 23 -18.80 -5.02 -16.61
N ALA A 24 -18.03 -4.13 -17.23
CA ALA A 24 -16.59 -4.33 -17.35
C ALA A 24 -16.07 -4.59 -15.93
N PRO A 25 -15.28 -5.66 -15.70
CA PRO A 25 -14.69 -5.87 -14.38
C PRO A 25 -14.02 -4.56 -13.99
N ALA A 26 -14.25 -4.09 -12.75
CA ALA A 26 -13.56 -2.92 -12.23
C ALA A 26 -12.08 -3.14 -12.51
N SER A 27 -11.49 -2.31 -13.37
CA SER A 27 -10.10 -2.48 -13.77
C SER A 27 -9.28 -2.34 -12.50
N LEU A 28 -8.56 -3.40 -12.13
CA LEU A 28 -7.57 -3.39 -11.07
C LEU A 28 -6.59 -2.26 -11.38
N GLN A 29 -6.74 -1.12 -10.71
CA GLN A 29 -5.89 0.04 -10.96
C GLN A 29 -4.62 -0.15 -10.15
N VAL A 30 -3.52 -0.38 -10.86
CA VAL A 30 -2.18 -0.42 -10.27
C VAL A 30 -1.68 1.01 -10.11
N PHE A 31 -1.23 1.31 -8.90
CA PHE A 31 -0.62 2.58 -8.54
C PHE A 31 0.86 2.37 -8.25
N LYS A 32 1.62 3.46 -8.39
CA LYS A 32 3.02 3.52 -8.01
C LYS A 32 3.19 4.62 -6.98
N THR A 33 3.85 4.29 -5.87
CA THR A 33 4.08 5.20 -4.75
C THR A 33 5.57 5.23 -4.39
N ASP A 34 6.07 6.43 -4.10
CA ASP A 34 7.42 6.62 -3.59
C ASP A 34 7.49 6.25 -2.11
N ILE A 35 8.58 5.58 -1.74
CA ILE A 35 8.86 5.13 -0.39
C ILE A 35 10.15 5.80 0.09
N TYR A 36 10.16 6.21 1.36
CA TYR A 36 11.36 6.66 2.05
C TYR A 36 11.47 6.08 3.45
N ILE A 37 12.64 5.56 3.82
CA ILE A 37 12.97 5.12 5.18
C ILE A 37 14.18 5.91 5.67
N GLY A 38 13.98 6.67 6.75
CA GLY A 38 15.03 7.42 7.45
C GLY A 38 15.31 6.84 8.84
N ASN A 39 16.58 6.69 9.18
CA ASN A 39 17.05 6.18 10.46
C ASN A 39 17.81 7.25 11.25
N ASN A 40 17.14 7.87 12.23
CA ASN A 40 17.75 8.77 13.20
C ASN A 40 18.01 8.10 14.56
N SER A 41 17.93 6.77 14.64
CA SER A 41 18.31 6.05 15.86
C SER A 41 19.83 5.90 15.98
N ASP A 42 20.27 5.43 17.14
CA ASP A 42 21.66 5.16 17.48
C ASP A 42 22.19 3.84 16.88
N GLN A 43 21.30 2.97 16.39
CA GLN A 43 21.65 1.66 15.83
C GLN A 43 21.38 1.59 14.33
N PRO A 44 22.20 0.85 13.57
CA PRO A 44 21.95 0.65 12.15
C PRO A 44 20.70 -0.22 11.94
N LEU A 45 19.91 0.14 10.91
CA LEU A 45 18.86 -0.72 10.38
C LEU A 45 19.47 -1.65 9.35
N THR A 46 19.43 -2.96 9.60
CA THR A 46 20.01 -3.96 8.68
C THR A 46 19.14 -4.15 7.46
N LEU A 47 17.82 -4.11 7.63
CA LEU A 47 16.84 -4.22 6.55
C LEU A 47 15.57 -3.43 6.88
N GLY A 48 15.11 -2.60 5.96
CA GLY A 48 13.73 -2.14 5.87
C GLY A 48 13.05 -2.82 4.68
N SER A 49 11.83 -3.29 4.86
CA SER A 49 11.01 -3.87 3.79
C SER A 49 9.62 -3.25 3.82
N ILE A 50 9.11 -2.91 2.65
CA ILE A 50 7.69 -2.57 2.47
C ILE A 50 7.14 -3.50 1.41
N ALA A 51 6.08 -4.22 1.75
CA ALA A 51 5.43 -5.18 0.87
C ALA A 51 3.98 -4.78 0.64
N SER A 52 3.55 -4.82 -0.61
CA SER A 52 2.16 -4.80 -1.05
C SER A 52 1.75 -6.20 -1.55
N SER A 53 0.56 -6.31 -2.12
CA SER A 53 0.09 -7.50 -2.85
C SER A 53 0.86 -7.78 -4.15
N VAL A 54 1.41 -6.75 -4.79
CA VAL A 54 2.01 -6.82 -6.13
C VAL A 54 3.53 -6.86 -6.04
N ASP A 55 4.12 -6.12 -5.10
CA ASP A 55 5.55 -5.85 -5.07
C ASP A 55 6.11 -5.81 -3.65
N THR A 56 7.42 -5.94 -3.52
CA THR A 56 8.16 -5.81 -2.26
C THR A 56 9.44 -5.05 -2.49
N GLN A 57 9.58 -3.91 -1.79
CA GLN A 57 10.78 -3.10 -1.83
C GLN A 57 11.63 -3.33 -0.58
N ASN A 58 12.90 -3.70 -0.80
CA ASN A 58 13.89 -3.93 0.25
C ASN A 58 14.94 -2.81 0.30
N PHE A 59 15.38 -2.50 1.52
CA PHE A 59 16.31 -1.42 1.86
C PHE A 59 17.35 -1.93 2.87
N THR A 60 18.56 -2.24 2.44
CA THR A 60 19.61 -2.81 3.31
C THR A 60 20.62 -1.78 3.83
N ASN A 61 21.10 -1.98 5.06
CA ASN A 61 22.20 -1.22 5.66
C ASN A 61 21.97 0.30 5.77
N ILE A 62 20.81 0.72 6.31
CA ILE A 62 20.56 2.14 6.56
C ILE A 62 21.34 2.57 7.81
N ALA A 63 22.34 3.43 7.59
CA ALA A 63 23.22 3.93 8.64
C ALA A 63 22.45 4.58 9.81
N ALA A 64 23.01 4.47 11.00
CA ALA A 64 22.53 5.19 12.19
C ALA A 64 22.73 6.70 12.04
N ASN A 65 22.04 7.49 12.87
CA ASN A 65 22.24 8.94 13.01
C ASN A 65 22.06 9.75 11.71
N GLY A 66 20.99 9.49 10.95
CA GLY A 66 20.59 10.28 9.79
C GLY A 66 20.74 9.56 8.44
N GLY A 67 21.01 8.25 8.44
CA GLY A 67 20.96 7.45 7.21
C GLY A 67 19.56 7.40 6.64
N GLY A 68 19.44 7.33 5.31
CA GLY A 68 18.15 7.22 4.66
C GLY A 68 18.25 6.57 3.29
N MET A 69 17.19 5.88 2.88
CA MET A 69 17.06 5.30 1.56
C MET A 69 15.63 5.44 1.05
N GLY A 70 15.49 5.55 -0.27
CA GLY A 70 14.21 5.66 -0.94
C GLY A 70 14.12 4.76 -2.16
N GLY A 71 12.89 4.52 -2.58
CA GLY A 71 12.53 3.66 -3.71
C GLY A 71 11.09 3.91 -4.12
N ALA A 72 10.53 3.01 -4.91
CA ALA A 72 9.12 3.03 -5.26
C ALA A 72 8.57 1.61 -5.24
N ILE A 73 7.28 1.48 -4.95
CA ILE A 73 6.56 0.20 -4.93
C ILE A 73 5.28 0.33 -5.74
N GLU A 74 4.90 -0.75 -6.41
CA GLU A 74 3.62 -0.88 -7.10
C GLU A 74 2.61 -1.66 -6.26
N TYR A 75 1.33 -1.32 -6.38
CA TYR A 75 0.26 -1.94 -5.59
C TYR A 75 -1.11 -1.72 -6.24
N GLU A 76 -2.10 -2.53 -5.88
CA GLU A 76 -3.49 -2.32 -6.31
C GLU A 76 -4.17 -1.35 -5.34
N GLY A 77 -4.99 -0.43 -5.84
CA GLY A 77 -5.53 0.69 -5.04
C GLY A 77 -6.34 0.34 -3.80
N THR A 78 -6.69 -0.93 -3.60
CA THR A 78 -7.45 -1.44 -2.45
C THR A 78 -6.63 -2.30 -1.51
N ASP A 79 -5.31 -2.38 -1.72
CA ASP A 79 -4.48 -3.37 -1.05
C ASP A 79 -3.71 -2.79 0.12
N ASP A 80 -3.49 -3.67 1.08
CA ASP A 80 -2.78 -3.38 2.31
C ASP A 80 -1.26 -3.31 2.07
N PHE A 81 -0.58 -2.55 2.91
CA PHE A 81 0.88 -2.59 2.99
C PHE A 81 1.35 -3.13 4.32
N ASN A 82 2.48 -3.83 4.29
CA ASN A 82 3.21 -4.22 5.49
C ASN A 82 4.60 -3.60 5.47
N ILE A 83 4.91 -2.84 6.52
CA ILE A 83 6.26 -2.34 6.80
C ILE A 83 6.92 -3.27 7.80
N LEU A 84 8.15 -3.69 7.51
CA LEU A 84 9.00 -4.49 8.38
C LEU A 84 10.35 -3.81 8.53
N LEU A 85 10.80 -3.63 9.77
CA LEU A 85 12.08 -3.00 10.10
C LEU A 85 12.90 -3.98 10.94
N TYR A 86 14.08 -4.35 10.47
CA TYR A 86 15.01 -5.25 11.13
C TYR A 86 16.25 -4.50 11.59
N PHE A 87 16.60 -4.68 12.86
CA PHE A 87 17.75 -4.07 13.50
C PHE A 87 18.74 -5.14 13.94
N ALA A 88 20.04 -4.90 13.71
CA ALA A 88 21.11 -5.77 14.22
C ALA A 88 21.12 -5.81 15.75
N THR A 89 20.92 -4.63 16.35
CA THR A 89 20.82 -4.39 17.79
C THR A 89 19.59 -3.56 18.04
N VAL A 90 18.83 -3.85 19.08
CA VAL A 90 17.63 -3.07 19.42
C VAL A 90 18.04 -1.64 19.74
N PRO A 91 17.55 -0.62 19.00
CA PRO A 91 17.82 0.77 19.30
C PRO A 91 17.26 1.16 20.66
N THR A 92 18.01 1.97 21.41
CA THR A 92 17.58 2.36 22.75
C THR A 92 16.55 3.48 22.63
N ARG A 93 15.34 3.25 23.18
CA ARG A 93 14.26 4.25 23.18
C ARG A 93 13.98 4.82 21.77
N ALA A 94 13.61 3.98 20.80
CA ALA A 94 13.27 4.45 19.46
C ALA A 94 11.82 4.11 19.07
N VAL A 95 11.24 4.94 18.21
CA VAL A 95 9.93 4.75 17.57
C VAL A 95 10.07 4.90 16.08
N ALA A 96 9.40 4.04 15.32
CA ALA A 96 9.17 4.24 13.90
C ALA A 96 7.85 5.00 13.71
N ASN A 97 7.93 6.23 13.20
CA ASN A 97 6.80 7.07 12.82
C ASN A 97 6.51 6.89 11.33
N ILE A 98 5.25 6.61 10.99
CA ILE A 98 4.79 6.30 9.63
C ILE A 98 3.90 7.44 9.16
N TYR A 99 4.28 8.04 8.03
CA TYR A 99 3.56 9.15 7.42
C TYR A 99 3.06 8.78 6.03
N LEU A 100 1.84 9.22 5.72
CA LEU A 100 1.32 9.35 4.36
C LEU A 100 1.55 10.79 3.92
N THR A 101 2.48 11.01 3.00
CA THR A 101 3.05 12.33 2.68
C THR A 101 3.56 13.04 3.93
N THR A 102 2.83 14.01 4.46
CA THR A 102 3.17 14.76 5.68
C THR A 102 2.34 14.39 6.90
N THR A 103 1.34 13.53 6.74
CA THR A 103 0.39 13.19 7.81
C THR A 103 0.86 11.94 8.55
N LEU A 104 1.09 12.06 9.86
CA LEU A 104 1.37 10.91 10.72
C LEU A 104 0.14 10.02 10.80
N ILE A 105 0.29 8.76 10.43
CA ILE A 105 -0.79 7.76 10.47
C ILE A 105 -0.56 6.67 11.50
N GLY A 106 0.67 6.51 11.97
CA GLY A 106 0.96 5.54 13.01
C GLY A 106 2.37 5.67 13.57
N SER A 107 2.55 5.06 14.72
CA SER A 107 3.83 4.97 15.41
C SER A 107 3.98 3.58 15.98
N VAL A 108 5.15 2.97 15.79
CA VAL A 108 5.49 1.65 16.33
C VAL A 108 6.69 1.79 17.26
N PRO A 109 6.52 1.51 18.57
CA PRO A 109 7.64 1.41 19.50
C PRO A 109 8.58 0.27 19.07
N ILE A 110 9.89 0.53 19.06
CA ILE A 110 10.90 -0.48 18.74
C ILE A 110 11.37 -1.10 20.05
N THR A 111 10.76 -2.23 20.41
CA THR A 111 11.05 -2.97 21.65
C THR A 111 11.89 -4.24 21.42
N GLY A 112 12.17 -4.57 20.17
CA GLY A 112 12.96 -5.74 19.78
C GLY A 112 13.68 -5.52 18.44
N ASN A 113 14.31 -6.59 17.93
CA ASN A 113 15.05 -6.54 16.67
C ASN A 113 14.16 -6.41 15.43
N VAL A 114 12.85 -6.55 15.58
CA VAL A 114 11.86 -6.40 14.50
C VAL A 114 10.75 -5.47 14.97
N ALA A 115 10.39 -4.52 14.11
CA ALA A 115 9.17 -3.72 14.23
C ALA A 115 8.34 -3.89 12.96
N SER A 116 7.02 -3.98 13.13
CA SER A 116 6.08 -4.16 12.02
C SER A 116 4.92 -3.18 12.11
N TYR A 117 4.51 -2.62 10.97
CA TYR A 117 3.33 -1.76 10.88
C TYR A 117 2.49 -2.15 9.66
N HIS A 118 1.19 -2.21 9.84
CA HIS A 118 0.23 -2.47 8.78
C HIS A 118 -0.43 -1.15 8.36
N ILE A 119 -0.41 -0.85 7.06
CA ILE A 119 -1.08 0.32 6.50
C ILE A 119 -2.37 -0.15 5.84
N PRO A 120 -3.54 0.35 6.27
CA PRO A 120 -4.82 0.02 5.65
C PRO A 120 -4.92 0.63 4.24
N PRO A 121 -5.85 0.14 3.40
CA PRO A 121 -5.79 0.28 1.94
C PRO A 121 -6.14 1.67 1.38
N SER A 122 -6.18 2.72 2.21
CA SER A 122 -6.54 4.09 1.80
C SER A 122 -5.35 4.95 1.36
N VAL A 123 -4.24 4.36 0.90
CA VAL A 123 -3.00 5.09 0.65
C VAL A 123 -3.12 6.00 -0.57
N GLY A 124 -3.78 5.60 -1.66
CA GLY A 124 -3.76 6.37 -2.93
C GLY A 124 -2.33 6.68 -3.40
N SER A 125 -2.13 7.51 -4.44
CA SER A 125 -0.78 7.84 -4.98
C SER A 125 0.11 8.70 -4.06
N ASN A 126 -0.05 8.57 -2.74
CA ASN A 126 0.70 9.28 -1.73
C ASN A 126 2.02 8.58 -1.42
N ALA A 127 3.06 9.37 -1.16
CA ALA A 127 4.33 8.84 -0.68
C ALA A 127 4.19 8.24 0.74
N ILE A 128 4.89 7.15 1.01
CA ILE A 128 5.00 6.58 2.36
C ILE A 128 6.39 6.93 2.91
N ILE A 129 6.40 7.54 4.09
CA ILE A 129 7.63 7.95 4.77
C ILE A 129 7.70 7.28 6.13
N VAL A 130 8.77 6.54 6.39
CA VAL A 130 9.08 5.94 7.69
C VAL A 130 10.25 6.70 8.30
N ARG A 131 10.06 7.26 9.49
CA ARG A 131 11.11 7.95 10.26
C ARG A 131 11.34 7.22 11.58
N ILE A 132 12.54 6.72 11.78
CA ILE A 132 12.94 6.12 13.05
C ILE A 132 13.58 7.22 13.89
N GLU A 133 13.04 7.49 15.08
CA GLU A 133 13.43 8.63 15.93
C GLU A 133 13.60 8.17 17.39
N PRO A 134 14.54 8.77 18.15
CA PRO A 134 14.65 8.54 19.58
C PRO A 134 13.48 9.19 20.34
N ILE A 135 13.05 8.53 21.43
CA ILE A 135 12.04 8.97 22.41
C ILE A 135 12.72 9.61 23.61
#